data_AF-A0A450UG71-F1
#
_entry.id   AF-A0A450UG71-F1
#
_cell.length_a   1.000
_cell.length_b   1.000
_cell.length_c   1.000
_cell.angle_alpha   90.00
_cell.angle_beta   90.00
_cell.angle_gamma   90.00
#
_symmetry.space_group_name_H-M   'P 1'
#
loop_
_entity.id
_entity.type
_entity.pdbx_description
1 polymer ?
#
loop_
_entity_poly.entity_id
_entity_poly.type
_entity_poly.pdbx_seq_one_letter_code
_entity_poly.pdbx_strand_id
1 'polypeptide(L)' 'MRKSVRNGNGSQDPHAILAEDVDATDADKSAVIYLSGEFDRDALTFGEGHDADSVKALFRTYNIHIKKSV' A
#
# COMPACT_ATOMS: atom_id res chain seq x y z
N MET A 1 -11.66 15.24 27.42
CA MET A 1 -10.23 15.48 27.12
C MET A 1 -9.94 14.84 25.77
N ARG A 2 -9.99 15.63 24.68
CA ARG A 2 -9.82 15.12 23.30
C ARG A 2 -8.32 14.98 23.05
N LYS A 3 -7.78 13.76 23.14
CA LYS A 3 -6.40 13.50 22.70
C LYS A 3 -6.40 13.57 21.17
N SER A 4 -6.21 14.77 20.63
CA SER A 4 -5.86 14.95 19.23
C SER A 4 -4.41 14.47 19.07
N VAL A 5 -4.24 13.17 18.83
CA VAL A 5 -2.94 12.61 18.44
C VAL A 5 -2.74 12.94 16.97
N ARG A 6 -1.97 13.98 16.69
CA ARG A 6 -1.35 14.17 15.37
C ARG A 6 0.15 14.24 15.62
N ASN A 7 0.80 13.08 15.56
CA ASN A 7 2.21 12.95 15.84
C ASN A 7 2.88 12.15 14.72
N GLY A 8 3.54 12.89 13.81
CA GLY A 8 4.41 12.35 12.77
C GLY A 8 3.68 11.90 11.52
N ASN A 9 4.00 12.54 10.38
CA ASN A 9 4.05 11.94 9.05
C ASN A 9 3.68 10.45 9.00
N GLY A 10 2.46 10.15 8.55
CA GLY A 10 2.02 8.77 8.32
C GLY A 10 3.12 8.00 7.60
N SER A 11 3.44 6.81 8.12
CA SER A 11 4.51 5.99 7.56
C SER A 11 4.35 5.94 6.04
N GLN A 12 5.43 6.23 5.32
CA GLN A 12 5.46 6.09 3.87
C GLN A 12 5.55 4.62 3.47
N ASP A 13 5.64 3.71 4.44
CA ASP A 13 5.63 2.28 4.17
C ASP A 13 4.25 1.85 3.65
N PRO A 14 4.18 1.27 2.45
CA PRO A 14 2.93 0.69 1.98
C PRO A 14 2.54 -0.49 2.87
N HIS A 15 1.29 -0.48 3.34
CA HIS A 15 0.74 -1.54 4.20
C HIS A 15 -0.37 -2.36 3.51
N ALA A 16 -0.88 -1.90 2.37
CA ALA A 16 -1.97 -2.53 1.64
C ALA A 16 -1.87 -2.22 0.13
N ILE A 17 -2.60 -2.98 -0.68
CA ILE A 17 -2.73 -2.77 -2.13
C ILE A 17 -4.16 -2.31 -2.44
N LEU A 18 -4.33 -1.25 -3.22
CA LEU A 18 -5.64 -0.80 -3.69
C LEU A 18 -6.23 -1.83 -4.66
N ALA A 19 -7.49 -2.20 -4.46
CA ALA A 19 -8.19 -3.13 -5.34
C ALA A 19 -8.70 -2.48 -6.63
N GLU A 20 -8.81 -1.15 -6.64
CA GLU A 20 -9.31 -0.35 -7.74
C GLU A 20 -8.54 0.98 -7.81
N ASP A 21 -8.63 1.66 -8.95
CA ASP A 21 -8.07 3.00 -9.09
C ASP A 21 -8.88 3.99 -8.26
N VAL A 22 -8.21 4.69 -7.34
CA VAL A 22 -8.86 5.66 -6.43
C VAL A 22 -8.16 7.00 -6.53
N ASP A 23 -8.84 7.92 -7.22
CA ASP A 23 -8.42 9.31 -7.32
C ASP A 23 -8.79 10.08 -6.04
N ALA A 24 -7.85 10.28 -5.12
CA ALA A 24 -8.05 11.06 -3.91
C ALA A 24 -7.57 12.53 -4.03
N THR A 25 -7.52 13.10 -5.26
CA THR A 25 -6.92 14.43 -5.50
C THR A 25 -7.64 15.55 -4.74
N ASP A 26 -8.97 15.56 -4.74
CA ASP A 26 -9.76 16.68 -4.19
C ASP A 26 -10.21 16.46 -2.74
N ALA A 27 -10.29 15.21 -2.27
CA ALA A 27 -10.75 14.85 -0.94
C ALA A 27 -10.39 13.40 -0.56
N ASP A 28 -10.43 13.10 0.74
CA ASP A 28 -10.29 11.74 1.27
C ASP A 28 -11.36 10.81 0.68
N LYS A 29 -10.95 9.65 0.15
CA LYS A 29 -11.85 8.62 -0.39
C LYS A 29 -11.74 7.31 0.38
N SER A 30 -12.88 6.64 0.53
CA SER A 30 -12.91 5.24 0.97
C SER A 30 -12.65 4.34 -0.23
N ALA A 31 -11.69 3.42 -0.08
CA ALA A 31 -11.26 2.51 -1.12
C ALA A 31 -11.28 1.07 -0.60
N VAL A 32 -11.51 0.11 -1.48
CA VAL A 32 -11.30 -1.30 -1.15
C VAL A 32 -9.80 -1.62 -1.26
N ILE A 33 -9.28 -2.27 -0.22
CA ILE A 33 -7.87 -2.66 -0.14
C ILE A 33 -7.72 -4.15 0.09
N TYR A 34 -6.61 -4.69 -0.39
CA TYR A 34 -6.12 -6.01 -0.03
C TYR A 34 -5.11 -5.91 1.12
N LEU A 35 -5.40 -6.64 2.20
CA LEU A 35 -4.53 -6.75 3.38
C LEU A 35 -3.73 -8.06 3.42
N SER A 36 -4.00 -8.99 2.50
CA SER A 36 -3.29 -10.27 2.36
C SER A 36 -3.55 -10.86 0.98
N GLY A 37 -2.63 -11.65 0.45
CA GLY A 37 -2.82 -12.36 -0.82
C GLY A 37 -1.54 -12.48 -1.65
N GLU A 38 -1.69 -13.04 -2.85
CA GLU A 38 -0.60 -13.11 -3.83
C GLU A 38 -0.94 -12.25 -5.05
N PHE A 39 -0.01 -11.37 -5.42
CA PHE A 39 -0.19 -10.38 -6.49
C PHE A 39 0.95 -10.49 -7.51
N ASP A 40 0.61 -10.24 -8.77
CA ASP A 40 1.58 -10.18 -9.85
C ASP A 40 2.38 -8.87 -9.77
N ARG A 41 3.70 -8.98 -9.66
CA ARG A 41 4.65 -7.87 -9.61
C ARG A 41 4.47 -6.91 -10.78
N ASP A 42 4.23 -7.45 -11.97
CA ASP A 42 4.23 -6.68 -13.21
C ASP A 42 2.89 -5.96 -13.44
N ALA A 43 1.85 -6.34 -12.68
CA ALA A 43 0.54 -5.68 -12.69
C ALA A 43 0.40 -4.58 -11.61
N LEU A 44 1.41 -4.41 -10.74
CA LEU A 44 1.38 -3.41 -9.66
C LEU A 44 2.03 -2.10 -10.08
N THR A 45 1.40 -0.99 -9.71
CA THR A 45 1.97 0.35 -9.81
C THR A 45 2.59 0.76 -8.48
N PHE A 46 3.84 1.19 -8.51
CA PHE A 46 4.56 1.65 -7.31
C PHE A 46 4.58 3.19 -7.26
N GLY A 47 4.33 3.75 -6.08
CA GLY A 47 4.47 5.19 -5.84
C GLY A 47 5.94 5.64 -5.90
N GLU A 48 6.16 6.95 -5.98
CA GLU A 48 7.52 7.51 -5.97
C GLU A 48 8.33 7.06 -4.75
N GLY A 49 9.58 6.65 -4.96
CA GLY A 49 10.46 6.15 -3.90
C GLY A 49 10.26 4.68 -3.54
N HIS A 50 9.30 4.00 -4.16
CA HIS A 50 9.07 2.57 -3.99
C HIS A 50 9.39 1.79 -5.26
N ASP A 51 9.96 0.61 -5.05
CA ASP A 51 10.14 -0.41 -6.06
C ASP A 51 9.64 -1.75 -5.53
N ALA A 52 9.51 -2.72 -6.42
CA ALA A 52 8.99 -4.01 -6.01
C ALA A 52 9.87 -4.76 -4.98
N ASP A 53 11.17 -4.44 -4.83
CA ASP A 53 12.03 -5.11 -3.85
C ASP A 53 11.84 -4.53 -2.44
N SER A 54 11.78 -3.19 -2.33
CA SER A 54 11.45 -2.47 -1.10
C SER A 54 10.05 -2.80 -0.59
N VAL A 55 9.06 -2.81 -1.50
CA VAL A 55 7.67 -3.12 -1.14
C VAL A 55 7.49 -4.58 -0.76
N LYS A 56 8.17 -5.52 -1.45
CA LYS A 56 8.10 -6.95 -1.12
C LYS A 56 8.63 -7.27 0.28
N ALA A 57 9.67 -6.57 0.73
CA ALA A 57 10.19 -6.74 2.09
C ALA A 57 9.16 -6.32 3.14
N LEU A 58 8.51 -5.17 2.94
CA LEU A 58 7.47 -4.64 3.84
C LEU A 58 6.23 -5.54 3.85
N PHE A 59 5.72 -5.89 2.67
CA PHE A 59 4.50 -6.68 2.47
C PHE A 59 4.57 -8.11 3.02
N ARG A 60 5.77 -8.70 3.11
CA ARG A 60 5.95 -9.99 3.81
C ARG A 60 5.54 -9.94 5.28
N THR A 61 5.69 -8.79 5.94
CA THR A 61 5.24 -8.58 7.33
C THR A 61 3.71 -8.61 7.42
N TYR A 62 3.02 -8.27 6.33
CA TYR A 62 1.57 -8.18 6.22
C TYR A 62 0.93 -9.39 5.51
N ASN A 63 1.66 -10.49 5.28
CA ASN A 63 1.19 -11.65 4.50
C ASN A 63 0.73 -11.30 3.07
N ILE A 64 1.33 -10.26 2.49
CA ILE A 64 1.15 -9.89 1.08
C ILE A 64 2.39 -10.38 0.32
N HIS A 65 2.18 -11.19 -0.71
CA HIS A 65 3.24 -11.78 -1.52
C HIS A 65 3.19 -11.23 -2.93
N ILE A 66 4.26 -10.53 -3.33
CA ILE A 66 4.44 -10.09 -4.71
C ILE A 66 5.39 -11.06 -5.42
N LYS A 67 4.94 -11.67 -6.51
CA LYS A 67 5.75 -12.56 -7.36
C LYS A 67 5.61 -12.15 -8.82
N LYS A 68 6.64 -12.40 -9.60
CA LYS A 68 6.57 -12.26 -11.06
C LYS A 68 5.82 -13.45 -11.61
N SER A 69 4.70 -13.24 -12.31
CA SER A 69 4.09 -14.30 -13.10
C SER A 69 4.95 -14.54 -14.35
N VAL A 70 5.25 -15.81 -14.64
CA VAL A 70 6.14 -16.22 -15.74
C VAL A 70 5.35 -16.44 -17.02
#